data_AF-A0A1Z5IQM2-F1
#
_entry.id   AF-A0A1Z5IQM2-F1
#
_cell.length_a   1.000
_cell.length_b   1.000
_cell.length_c   1.000
_cell.angle_alpha   90.00
_cell.angle_beta   90.00
_cell.angle_gamma   90.00
#
_symmetry.space_group_name_H-M   'P 1'
#
loop_
_entity.id
_entity.type
_entity.pdbx_description
1 polymer ?
#
loop_
_entity_poly.entity_id
_entity_poly.type
_entity_poly.pdbx_seq_one_letter_code
_entity_poly.pdbx_strand_id
1 'polypeptide(L)'
;MSQFYFKVDGRSKPYVIARSLPDGEDAKDWIQATIADDNDVDFSVNFDAYVYDKDKQTLTPPGNTNTPTLDSLNNAIKTVSDTLGTVSDSVKALPQVQKMVVQSTQSQAQMTATLKQLQQVAVQLTQQVAVIQKAPASDAKAPADTTTTKQ
;
A
#
# COMPACT_ATOMS: atom_id res chain seq x y z
N MET A 1 26.88 -31.85 -14.82
CA MET A 1 27.98 -31.33 -13.98
C MET A 1 28.96 -30.63 -14.89
N SER A 2 29.45 -29.47 -14.49
CA SER A 2 30.35 -28.61 -15.26
C SER A 2 31.80 -28.72 -14.78
N GLN A 3 32.75 -28.79 -15.71
CA GLN A 3 34.17 -28.83 -15.39
C GLN A 3 34.77 -27.42 -15.35
N PHE A 4 35.56 -27.15 -14.32
CA PHE A 4 36.38 -25.95 -14.21
C PHE A 4 37.83 -26.28 -13.87
N TYR A 5 38.71 -25.42 -14.35
CA TYR A 5 40.10 -25.31 -13.96
C TYR A 5 40.27 -23.98 -13.22
N PHE A 6 40.95 -23.96 -12.08
CA PHE A 6 41.20 -22.72 -11.36
C PHE A 6 42.56 -22.70 -10.66
N LYS A 7 43.08 -21.50 -10.43
CA LYS A 7 44.28 -21.27 -9.59
C LYS A 7 43.86 -20.64 -8.28
N VAL A 8 44.57 -20.96 -7.19
CA VAL A 8 44.29 -20.42 -5.84
C VAL A 8 45.42 -19.54 -5.33
N ASP A 9 45.07 -18.48 -4.61
CA ASP A 9 46.04 -17.56 -4.01
C ASP A 9 46.66 -18.16 -2.72
N GLY A 10 47.55 -17.40 -2.07
CA GLY A 10 48.16 -17.82 -0.80
C GLY A 10 47.18 -18.01 0.37
N ARG A 11 45.91 -17.63 0.20
CA ARG A 11 44.81 -17.80 1.16
C ARG A 11 43.81 -18.87 0.71
N SER A 12 44.18 -19.66 -0.29
CA SER A 12 43.36 -20.72 -0.88
C SER A 12 42.06 -20.22 -1.53
N LYS A 13 42.01 -18.97 -1.98
CA LYS A 13 40.88 -18.43 -2.74
C LYS A 13 41.16 -18.55 -4.23
N PRO A 14 40.21 -19.06 -5.04
CA PRO A 14 40.35 -19.04 -6.49
C PRO A 14 40.53 -17.60 -7.00
N TYR A 15 41.49 -17.35 -7.87
CA TYR A 15 41.74 -16.00 -8.43
C TYR A 15 41.74 -15.96 -9.97
N VAL A 16 41.79 -17.13 -10.61
CA VAL A 16 41.56 -17.31 -12.05
C VAL A 16 40.77 -18.61 -12.24
N ILE A 17 39.81 -18.60 -13.17
CA ILE A 17 39.07 -19.79 -13.60
C ILE A 17 39.09 -19.92 -15.13
N ALA A 18 38.95 -21.16 -15.61
CA ALA A 18 38.80 -21.47 -17.03
C ALA A 18 37.92 -22.72 -17.20
N ARG A 19 37.23 -22.82 -18.35
CA ARG A 19 36.41 -23.99 -18.71
C ARG A 19 37.25 -25.15 -19.26
N SER A 20 38.47 -24.86 -19.68
CA SER A 20 39.49 -25.81 -20.14
C SER A 20 40.86 -25.32 -19.70
N LEU A 21 41.85 -26.22 -19.63
CA LEU A 21 43.23 -25.84 -19.39
C LEU A 21 43.69 -24.88 -20.52
N PRO A 22 44.19 -23.66 -20.21
CA PRO A 22 44.66 -22.74 -21.25
C PRO A 22 45.90 -23.27 -21.98
N ASP A 23 45.98 -22.97 -23.28
CA ASP A 23 47.09 -23.40 -24.13
C ASP A 23 48.43 -22.86 -23.62
N GLY A 24 49.43 -23.74 -23.54
CA GLY A 24 50.79 -23.38 -23.12
C GLY A 24 51.00 -23.26 -21.60
N GLU A 25 49.99 -23.54 -20.78
CA GLU A 25 50.13 -23.57 -19.32
C GLU A 25 50.43 -24.98 -18.77
N ASP A 26 51.18 -25.04 -17.66
CA ASP A 26 51.45 -26.30 -16.97
C ASP A 26 50.22 -26.72 -16.15
N ALA A 27 49.70 -27.93 -16.42
CA ALA A 27 48.55 -28.50 -15.72
C ALA A 27 48.74 -28.55 -14.19
N LYS A 28 49.98 -28.59 -13.69
CA LYS A 28 50.28 -28.60 -12.24
C LYS A 28 49.93 -27.31 -11.53
N ASP A 29 49.85 -26.20 -12.26
CA ASP A 29 49.49 -24.89 -11.70
C ASP A 29 47.97 -24.73 -11.56
N TRP A 30 47.20 -25.67 -12.11
CA TRP A 30 45.74 -25.62 -12.15
C TRP A 30 45.11 -26.74 -11.34
N ILE A 31 44.01 -26.40 -10.70
CA ILE A 31 43.18 -27.34 -9.94
C ILE A 31 41.93 -27.60 -10.76
N GLN A 32 41.63 -28.88 -11.01
CA GLN A 32 40.43 -29.32 -11.71
C GLN A 32 39.34 -29.62 -10.69
N ALA A 33 38.16 -29.01 -10.85
CA ALA A 33 36.97 -29.34 -10.06
C ALA A 33 35.74 -29.52 -10.94
N THR A 34 34.86 -30.41 -10.49
CA THR A 34 33.56 -30.68 -11.10
C THR A 34 32.49 -30.06 -10.22
N ILE A 35 31.76 -29.11 -10.78
CA ILE A 35 30.72 -28.33 -10.09
C ILE A 35 29.34 -28.84 -10.54
N ALA A 36 28.40 -28.95 -9.61
CA ALA A 36 27.01 -29.28 -9.94
C ALA A 36 26.42 -28.21 -10.88
N ASP A 37 25.56 -28.60 -11.82
CA ASP A 37 25.03 -27.65 -12.82
C ASP A 37 24.26 -26.50 -12.16
N ASP A 38 23.56 -26.77 -11.06
CA ASP A 38 22.85 -25.76 -10.26
C ASP A 38 23.80 -24.68 -9.68
N ASN A 39 25.08 -25.00 -9.53
CA ASN A 39 26.12 -24.10 -9.00
C ASN A 39 27.07 -23.59 -10.09
N ASP A 40 26.86 -23.95 -11.36
CA ASP A 40 27.76 -23.60 -12.47
C ASP A 40 27.86 -22.07 -12.66
N VAL A 41 26.71 -21.42 -12.68
CA VAL A 41 26.62 -19.96 -12.84
C VAL A 41 27.19 -19.24 -11.62
N ASP A 42 26.89 -19.71 -10.41
CA ASP A 42 27.40 -19.09 -9.18
C ASP A 42 28.92 -19.20 -9.10
N PHE A 43 29.48 -20.39 -9.34
CA PHE A 43 30.92 -20.58 -9.35
C PHE A 43 31.60 -19.73 -10.45
N SER A 44 31.03 -19.67 -11.65
CA SER A 44 31.62 -18.88 -12.75
C SER A 44 31.68 -17.38 -12.48
N VAL A 45 30.77 -16.84 -11.65
CA VAL A 45 30.67 -15.40 -11.37
C VAL A 45 31.34 -15.04 -10.04
N ASN A 46 31.24 -15.91 -9.03
CA ASN A 46 31.63 -15.64 -7.65
C ASN A 46 32.78 -16.55 -7.16
N PHE A 47 33.61 -17.10 -8.07
CA PHE A 47 34.68 -18.05 -7.73
C PHE A 47 35.65 -17.53 -6.65
N ASP A 48 35.88 -16.23 -6.60
CA ASP A 48 36.77 -15.54 -5.65
C ASP A 48 36.25 -15.57 -4.20
N ALA A 49 34.96 -15.81 -4.03
CA ALA A 49 34.31 -15.97 -2.75
C ALA A 49 34.46 -17.41 -2.18
N TYR A 50 34.74 -18.40 -3.04
CA TYR A 50 34.97 -19.78 -2.61
C TYR A 50 36.30 -19.92 -1.85
N VAL A 51 36.40 -20.96 -1.03
CA VAL A 51 37.63 -21.36 -0.33
C VAL A 51 37.94 -22.81 -0.68
N TYR A 52 39.14 -23.05 -1.22
CA TYR A 52 39.62 -24.38 -1.54
C TYR A 52 40.40 -24.98 -0.36
N ASP A 53 39.96 -26.13 0.13
CA ASP A 53 40.72 -26.94 1.08
C ASP A 53 41.65 -27.87 0.28
N LYS A 54 42.96 -27.58 0.32
CA LYS A 54 43.98 -28.36 -0.41
C LYS A 54 44.10 -29.79 0.11
N ASP A 55 43.92 -29.99 1.42
CA ASP A 55 44.10 -31.29 2.06
C ASP A 55 42.92 -32.21 1.76
N LYS A 56 41.70 -31.64 1.70
CA LYS A 56 40.48 -32.40 1.39
C LYS A 56 40.11 -32.40 -0.10
N GLN A 57 40.77 -31.57 -0.90
CA GLN A 57 40.43 -31.32 -2.30
C GLN A 57 38.97 -30.89 -2.49
N THR A 58 38.46 -30.03 -1.60
CA THR A 58 37.07 -29.56 -1.61
C THR A 58 36.97 -28.05 -1.77
N LEU A 59 36.07 -27.58 -2.65
CA LEU A 59 35.67 -26.18 -2.74
C LEU A 59 34.49 -25.93 -1.81
N THR A 60 34.67 -25.05 -0.83
CA THR A 60 33.59 -24.59 0.04
C THR A 60 33.04 -23.29 -0.56
N PRO A 61 31.74 -23.24 -0.91
CA PRO A 61 31.13 -21.97 -1.31
C PRO A 61 31.25 -20.95 -0.17
N PRO A 62 31.28 -19.64 -0.49
CA PRO A 62 31.14 -18.64 0.55
C PRO A 62 29.89 -18.96 1.38
N GLY A 63 29.96 -18.71 2.68
CA GLY A 63 28.84 -18.86 3.61
C GLY A 63 27.75 -17.81 3.34
N ASN A 64 27.16 -17.86 2.15
CA ASN A 64 25.92 -17.20 1.76
C ASN A 64 25.47 -17.79 0.41
N THR A 65 25.02 -19.04 0.39
CA THR A 65 24.36 -19.67 -0.78
C THR A 65 22.98 -19.05 -1.09
N ASN A 66 22.65 -17.88 -0.51
CA ASN A 66 21.42 -17.14 -0.78
C ASN A 66 21.57 -16.20 -1.99
N THR A 67 22.51 -16.45 -2.90
CA THR A 67 22.51 -15.78 -4.20
C THR A 67 21.17 -16.11 -4.87
N PRO A 68 20.26 -15.15 -5.06
CA PRO A 68 18.96 -15.44 -5.64
C PRO A 68 19.16 -15.97 -7.06
N THR A 69 18.50 -17.08 -7.40
CA THR A 69 18.49 -17.58 -8.78
C THR A 69 17.85 -16.54 -9.71
N LEU A 70 18.19 -16.56 -10.99
CA LEU A 70 17.55 -15.70 -12.00
C LEU A 70 16.02 -15.84 -11.98
N ASP A 71 15.51 -17.06 -11.78
CA ASP A 71 14.07 -17.32 -11.67
C ASP A 71 13.45 -16.66 -10.43
N SER A 72 14.13 -16.70 -9.29
CA SER A 72 13.67 -16.02 -8.07
C SER A 72 13.64 -14.50 -8.24
N LEU A 73 14.62 -13.92 -8.94
CA LEU A 73 14.63 -12.51 -9.30
C LEU A 73 13.50 -12.16 -10.27
N ASN A 74 13.27 -12.98 -11.30
CA ASN A 74 12.18 -12.78 -12.25
C ASN A 74 10.81 -12.84 -11.57
N ASN A 75 10.62 -13.77 -10.65
CA ASN A 75 9.39 -13.87 -9.86
C ASN A 75 9.20 -12.67 -8.94
N ALA A 76 10.28 -12.18 -8.32
CA ALA A 76 10.23 -10.96 -7.51
C ALA A 76 9.86 -9.73 -8.35
N ILE A 77 10.47 -9.57 -9.54
CA ILE A 77 10.16 -8.49 -10.49
C ILE A 77 8.70 -8.55 -10.91
N LYS A 78 8.19 -9.73 -11.25
CA LYS A 78 6.78 -9.92 -11.61
C LYS A 78 5.84 -9.51 -10.47
N THR A 79 6.14 -9.94 -9.24
CA THR A 79 5.35 -9.58 -8.05
C THR A 79 5.33 -8.07 -7.82
N VAL A 80 6.47 -7.40 -7.98
CA VAL A 80 6.56 -5.94 -7.88
C VAL A 80 5.74 -5.27 -8.97
N SER A 81 5.81 -5.77 -10.21
CA SER A 81 5.03 -5.25 -11.34
C SER A 81 3.51 -5.36 -11.09
N ASP A 82 3.05 -6.52 -10.62
CA ASP A 82 1.63 -6.76 -10.32
C ASP A 82 1.13 -5.84 -9.18
N THR A 83 1.98 -5.65 -8.16
CA THR A 83 1.71 -4.71 -7.06
C THR A 83 1.59 -3.28 -7.56
N LEU A 84 2.52 -2.84 -8.42
CA LEU A 84 2.48 -1.52 -9.03
C LEU A 84 1.22 -1.31 -9.89
N GLY A 85 0.79 -2.34 -10.63
CA GLY A 85 -0.48 -2.32 -11.37
C GLY A 85 -1.67 -2.05 -10.45
N THR A 86 -1.76 -2.78 -9.34
CA THR A 86 -2.83 -2.62 -8.34
C THR A 86 -2.84 -1.23 -7.71
N VAL A 87 -1.65 -0.70 -7.38
CA VAL A 87 -1.51 0.67 -6.84
C VAL A 87 -1.95 1.70 -7.88
N SER A 88 -1.52 1.55 -9.14
CA SER A 88 -1.93 2.42 -10.24
C SER A 88 -3.44 2.47 -10.39
N ASP A 89 -4.12 1.31 -10.36
CA ASP A 89 -5.57 1.25 -10.52
C ASP A 89 -6.30 1.87 -9.33
N SER A 90 -5.78 1.69 -8.12
CA SER A 90 -6.29 2.37 -6.92
C SER A 90 -6.17 3.89 -7.03
N VAL A 91 -5.04 4.40 -7.51
CA VAL A 91 -4.81 5.84 -7.74
C VAL A 91 -5.78 6.39 -8.80
N LYS A 92 -6.02 5.65 -9.88
CA LYS A 92 -7.00 6.03 -10.92
C LYS A 92 -8.44 6.08 -10.40
N ALA A 93 -8.77 5.34 -9.35
CA ALA A 93 -10.10 5.35 -8.75
C ALA A 93 -10.35 6.53 -7.80
N LEU A 94 -9.30 7.16 -7.26
CA LEU A 94 -9.40 8.26 -6.29
C LEU A 94 -10.28 9.44 -6.76
N PRO A 95 -10.22 9.92 -8.02
CA PRO A 95 -11.07 11.02 -8.47
C PRO A 95 -12.56 10.71 -8.37
N GLN A 96 -12.96 9.46 -8.63
CA GLN A 96 -14.37 9.05 -8.51
C GLN A 96 -14.81 9.01 -7.05
N VAL A 97 -13.96 8.48 -6.17
CA VAL A 97 -14.21 8.48 -4.72
C VAL A 97 -14.34 9.91 -4.19
N GLN A 98 -13.43 10.80 -4.59
CA GLN A 98 -13.46 12.21 -4.21
C GLN A 98 -14.76 12.90 -4.68
N LYS A 99 -15.19 12.62 -5.91
CA LYS A 99 -16.46 13.14 -6.45
C LYS A 99 -17.65 12.67 -5.61
N MET A 100 -17.71 11.39 -5.24
CA MET A 100 -18.79 10.86 -4.40
C MET A 100 -18.81 11.50 -3.01
N VAL A 101 -17.63 11.72 -2.40
CA VAL A 101 -17.53 12.40 -1.09
C VAL A 101 -18.07 13.82 -1.18
N VAL A 102 -17.65 14.60 -2.18
CA VAL A 102 -18.14 15.98 -2.37
C VAL A 102 -19.66 16.02 -2.54
N GLN A 103 -20.23 15.13 -3.36
CA GLN A 103 -21.67 15.05 -3.57
C GLN A 103 -22.43 14.67 -2.29
N SER A 104 -21.89 13.74 -1.51
CA SER A 104 -22.47 13.35 -0.22
C SER A 104 -22.47 14.51 0.77
N THR A 105 -21.36 15.25 0.88
CA THR A 105 -21.26 16.42 1.77
C THR A 105 -22.22 17.53 1.36
N GLN A 106 -22.38 17.80 0.06
CA GLN A 106 -23.36 18.77 -0.43
C GLN A 106 -24.80 18.37 -0.09
N SER A 107 -25.13 17.09 -0.28
CA SER A 107 -26.46 16.56 0.06
C SER A 107 -26.74 16.67 1.56
N GLN A 108 -25.74 16.38 2.40
CA GLN A 108 -25.84 16.55 3.85
C GLN A 108 -26.10 18.01 4.23
N ALA A 109 -25.38 18.96 3.63
CA ALA A 109 -25.57 20.38 3.89
C ALA A 109 -26.99 20.86 3.54
N GLN A 110 -27.55 20.38 2.43
CA GLN A 110 -28.93 20.67 2.03
C GLN A 110 -29.96 20.12 3.02
N MET A 111 -29.77 18.89 3.50
CA MET A 111 -30.63 18.30 4.53
C MET A 111 -30.58 19.10 5.83
N THR A 112 -29.38 19.51 6.28
CA THR A 112 -29.22 20.35 7.47
C THR A 112 -29.92 21.70 7.33
N ALA A 113 -29.82 22.35 6.16
CA ALA A 113 -30.52 23.60 5.89
C ALA A 113 -32.04 23.43 5.95
N THR A 114 -32.56 22.37 5.34
CA THR A 114 -33.99 22.03 5.34
C THR A 114 -34.49 21.80 6.76
N LEU A 115 -33.74 21.04 7.58
CA LEU A 115 -34.10 20.79 8.97
C LEU A 115 -34.17 22.08 9.79
N LYS A 116 -33.21 22.99 9.59
CA LYS A 116 -33.20 24.30 10.25
C LYS A 116 -34.42 25.13 9.88
N GLN A 117 -34.82 25.11 8.60
CA GLN A 117 -36.00 25.81 8.13
C GLN A 117 -37.29 25.22 8.73
N LEU A 118 -37.41 23.89 8.79
CA LEU A 118 -38.53 23.23 9.45
C LEU A 118 -38.63 23.57 10.94
N GLN A 119 -37.51 23.63 11.64
CA GLN A 119 -37.48 24.06 13.04
C GLN A 119 -37.98 25.51 13.21
N GLN A 120 -37.57 26.42 12.32
CA GLN A 120 -38.06 27.80 12.34
C GLN A 120 -39.58 27.89 12.11
N VAL A 121 -40.10 27.14 11.14
CA VAL A 121 -41.54 27.06 10.89
C VAL A 121 -42.30 26.51 12.10
N ALA A 122 -41.79 25.45 12.73
CA ALA A 122 -42.40 24.88 13.93
C ALA A 122 -42.45 25.87 15.10
N VAL A 123 -41.38 26.65 15.31
CA VAL A 123 -41.34 27.70 16.34
C VAL A 123 -42.35 28.81 16.04
N GLN A 124 -42.43 29.29 14.79
CA GLN A 124 -43.39 30.32 14.40
C GLN A 124 -44.84 29.85 14.57
N LEU A 125 -45.14 28.60 14.17
CA LEU A 125 -46.47 28.02 14.32
C LEU A 125 -46.86 27.92 15.81
N THR A 126 -45.93 27.49 16.66
CA THR A 126 -46.13 27.41 18.10
C THR A 126 -46.44 28.78 18.70
N GLN A 127 -45.72 29.83 18.27
CA GLN A 127 -45.99 31.20 18.71
C GLN A 127 -47.35 31.71 18.22
N GLN A 128 -47.74 31.45 16.97
CA GLN A 128 -49.06 31.82 16.46
C GLN A 128 -50.20 31.16 17.24
N VAL A 129 -50.09 29.86 17.51
CA VAL A 129 -51.07 29.13 18.33
C VAL A 129 -51.18 29.74 19.73
N ALA A 130 -50.05 30.09 20.35
CA ALA A 130 -50.05 30.74 21.67
C ALA A 130 -50.72 32.12 21.65
N VAL A 131 -50.55 32.91 20.58
CA VAL A 131 -51.22 34.21 20.42
C VAL A 131 -52.73 34.04 20.26
N ILE A 132 -53.18 33.07 19.45
CA ILE A 132 -54.60 32.77 19.26
C ILE A 132 -55.25 32.32 20.57
N GLN A 133 -54.56 31.51 21.37
CA GLN A 133 -55.05 31.07 22.68
C GLN A 133 -55.05 32.18 23.75
N LYS A 134 -54.32 33.27 23.53
CA LYS A 134 -54.20 34.41 24.46
C LYS A 134 -55.12 35.60 24.11
N ALA A 135 -55.92 35.51 23.03
CA ALA A 135 -56.89 36.55 22.70
C ALA A 135 -57.89 36.74 23.85
N PRO A 136 -58.20 37.99 24.26
CA PRO A 136 -58.96 38.25 25.47
C PRO A 136 -60.43 37.85 25.30
N ALA A 137 -61.02 37.34 26.39
CA ALA A 137 -62.46 37.45 26.60
C ALA A 137 -62.83 38.92 26.41
N SER A 138 -63.40 39.26 25.26
CA SER A 138 -63.79 40.61 24.92
C SER A 138 -64.82 41.11 25.93
N ASP A 139 -64.51 42.27 26.51
CA ASP A 139 -65.33 43.08 27.38
C ASP A 139 -66.82 43.07 27.01
N ALA A 140 -67.62 42.26 27.71
CA ALA A 140 -69.06 42.46 27.81
C ALA A 140 -69.31 43.60 28.81
N LYS A 141 -69.09 44.85 28.39
CA LYS A 141 -69.56 46.01 29.13
C LYS A 141 -71.10 46.06 29.00
N ALA A 142 -71.78 45.65 30.06
CA ALA A 142 -73.23 45.79 30.19
C ALA A 142 -73.66 47.24 29.92
N PRO A 143 -74.76 47.49 29.17
CA PRO A 143 -75.29 48.84 29.02
C PRO A 143 -75.84 49.29 30.37
N ALA A 144 -75.38 50.46 30.82
CA ALA A 144 -75.89 51.12 32.02
C ALA A 144 -77.35 51.55 31.77
N ASP A 145 -78.24 50.97 32.55
CA ASP A 145 -79.66 51.30 32.58
C ASP A 145 -79.82 52.70 33.19
N THR A 146 -80.24 53.67 32.37
CA THR A 146 -80.61 55.02 32.80
C THR A 146 -82.01 55.32 32.29
N THR A 147 -83.03 55.02 33.10
CA THR A 147 -84.34 55.63 32.90
C THR A 147 -85.01 55.93 34.25
N THR A 148 -84.85 57.18 34.69
CA THR A 148 -85.77 57.87 35.58
C THR A 148 -87.00 58.30 34.76
N THR A 149 -88.24 57.99 35.17
CA THR A 149 -89.41 58.88 34.99
C THR A 149 -90.54 58.54 35.96
N LYS A 150 -90.92 59.58 36.72
CA LYS A 150 -92.12 59.88 37.52
C LYS A 150 -93.41 59.08 37.24
N GLN A 151 -94.13 58.73 38.31
CA GLN A 151 -95.39 59.38 38.73
C GLN A 151 -95.59 59.26 40.24
#